data_AF-A0A3M7Q412-F1
#
_entry.id   AF-A0A3M7Q412-F1
#
_cell.length_a   1.000
_cell.length_b   1.000
_cell.length_c   1.000
_cell.angle_alpha   90.00
_cell.angle_beta   90.00
_cell.angle_gamma   90.00
#
_symmetry.space_group_name_H-M   'P 1'
#
loop_
_entity.id
_entity.type
_entity.pdbx_description
1 polymer ?
#
loop_
_entity_poly.entity_id
_entity_poly.type
_entity_poly.pdbx_seq_one_letter_code
_entity_poly.pdbx_strand_id
1 'polypeptide(L)'
;MQFHLIAPLILIPFALKKPIIGVIISILILVANITASAVIISQNPGFELGTLGGNPIFFTDAYIVPWFRIGPYIVGLLLGYIIYLKKTSTKPNYINPKLNISLWIFSLFLLCLMVFGNYPNFSGNAMKKWINITYESTAKIIWSIGLSYVIFANVTGNGGVINRILSWKMWKPLAKISFSVYLIHSFVLSQVISTELRPIFIQDTIMVYRFLGNLALSLIAGYLVHIFIELPLAAFEKHIFKS
;
A
#
# COMPACT_ATOMS: atom_id res chain seq x y z
N MET A 1 -12.19 -5.38 2.91
CA MET A 1 -12.32 -5.71 1.47
C MET A 1 -13.70 -5.28 0.91
N GLN A 2 -14.09 -4.00 1.00
CA GLN A 2 -15.42 -3.51 0.55
C GLN A 2 -15.36 -2.73 -0.79
N PHE A 3 -14.18 -2.30 -1.22
CA PHE A 3 -14.03 -1.44 -2.42
C PHE A 3 -14.25 -2.15 -3.76
N HIS A 4 -14.36 -3.48 -3.76
CA HIS A 4 -14.73 -4.24 -4.96
C HIS A 4 -16.12 -3.83 -5.49
N LEU A 5 -17.00 -3.29 -4.63
CA LEU A 5 -18.31 -2.76 -5.03
C LEU A 5 -18.19 -1.46 -5.84
N ILE A 6 -17.10 -0.70 -5.68
CA ILE A 6 -16.84 0.56 -6.40
C ILE A 6 -16.17 0.28 -7.75
N ALA A 7 -15.46 -0.84 -7.88
CA ALA A 7 -14.76 -1.23 -9.11
C ALA A 7 -15.66 -1.19 -10.36
N PRO A 8 -16.88 -1.79 -10.36
CA PRO A 8 -17.77 -1.75 -11.52
C PRO A 8 -18.08 -0.32 -11.99
N LEU A 9 -18.23 0.63 -11.07
CA LEU A 9 -18.56 2.02 -11.41
C LEU A 9 -17.46 2.70 -12.23
N ILE A 10 -16.20 2.30 -12.02
CA ILE A 10 -15.04 2.77 -12.80
C ILE A 10 -14.80 1.90 -14.05
N LEU A 11 -14.94 0.57 -13.91
CA LEU A 11 -14.63 -0.40 -14.96
C LEU A 11 -15.70 -0.46 -16.06
N ILE A 12 -16.98 -0.23 -15.76
CA ILE A 12 -18.07 -0.24 -16.76
C ILE A 12 -17.85 0.84 -17.82
N PRO A 13 -17.60 2.13 -17.47
CA PRO A 13 -17.23 3.14 -18.47
C PRO A 13 -16.03 2.76 -19.34
N PHE A 14 -15.02 2.10 -18.75
CA PHE A 14 -13.86 1.59 -19.47
C PHE A 14 -14.23 0.47 -20.45
N ALA A 15 -15.08 -0.48 -20.02
CA ALA A 15 -15.59 -1.56 -20.87
C ALA A 15 -16.46 -1.02 -22.02
N LEU A 16 -17.24 0.03 -21.78
CA LEU A 16 -18.08 0.71 -22.78
C LEU A 16 -17.30 1.64 -23.72
N LYS A 17 -15.96 1.59 -23.71
CA LYS A 17 -15.06 2.44 -24.53
C LYS A 17 -15.27 3.95 -24.31
N LYS A 18 -15.74 4.35 -23.13
CA LYS A 18 -15.87 5.75 -22.70
C LYS A 18 -14.84 6.08 -21.60
N PRO A 19 -13.52 6.07 -21.90
CA PRO A 19 -12.47 6.20 -20.89
C PRO A 19 -12.51 7.51 -20.12
N ILE A 20 -12.92 8.60 -20.77
CA ILE A 20 -12.98 9.93 -20.16
C ILE A 20 -13.92 9.92 -18.95
N ILE A 21 -15.07 9.26 -19.05
CA ILE A 21 -16.06 9.19 -17.97
C ILE A 21 -15.48 8.44 -16.75
N GLY A 22 -14.84 7.29 -16.97
CA GLY A 22 -14.22 6.52 -15.89
C GLY A 22 -13.07 7.26 -15.21
N VAL A 23 -12.29 8.04 -15.97
CA VAL A 23 -11.23 8.91 -15.42
C VAL A 23 -11.83 10.05 -14.61
N ILE A 24 -12.87 10.73 -15.09
CA ILE A 24 -13.55 11.81 -14.35
C ILE A 24 -14.10 11.29 -13.02
N ILE A 25 -14.80 10.16 -13.05
CA ILE A 25 -15.31 9.49 -11.84
C ILE A 25 -14.17 9.21 -10.85
N SER A 26 -13.05 8.66 -11.35
CA SER A 26 -11.89 8.34 -10.51
C SER A 26 -11.31 9.58 -9.85
N ILE A 27 -11.16 10.69 -10.60
CA ILE A 27 -10.68 11.97 -10.07
C ILE A 27 -11.65 12.51 -9.02
N LEU A 28 -12.96 12.46 -9.26
CA LEU A 28 -13.97 12.93 -8.30
C LEU A 28 -13.88 12.16 -6.98
N ILE A 29 -13.75 10.83 -7.03
CA ILE A 29 -13.64 10.03 -5.80
C ILE A 29 -12.30 10.29 -5.08
N LEU A 30 -11.20 10.48 -5.82
CA LEU A 30 -9.92 10.85 -5.22
C LEU A 30 -9.98 12.22 -4.52
N VAL A 31 -10.59 13.23 -5.16
CA VAL A 31 -10.78 14.55 -4.55
C VAL A 31 -11.65 14.43 -3.31
N ALA A 32 -12.77 13.70 -3.37
CA ALA A 32 -13.63 13.46 -2.22
C ALA A 32 -12.91 12.74 -1.08
N ASN A 33 -12.03 11.78 -1.40
CA ASN A 33 -11.22 11.08 -0.40
C ASN A 33 -10.20 12.01 0.26
N ILE A 34 -9.49 12.84 -0.52
CA ILE A 34 -8.52 13.80 0.02
C ILE A 34 -9.22 14.82 0.91
N THR A 35 -10.34 15.38 0.48
CA THR A 35 -11.07 16.39 1.25
C THR A 35 -11.65 15.80 2.54
N ALA A 36 -12.31 14.64 2.47
CA ALA A 36 -12.83 13.95 3.66
C ALA A 36 -11.70 13.62 4.65
N SER A 37 -10.57 13.12 4.16
CA SER A 37 -9.41 12.81 5.00
C SER A 37 -8.86 14.08 5.64
N ALA A 38 -8.69 15.16 4.88
CA ALA A 38 -8.19 16.43 5.39
C ALA A 38 -9.09 17.03 6.48
N VAL A 39 -10.43 16.96 6.30
CA VAL A 39 -11.40 17.45 7.30
C VAL A 39 -11.26 16.67 8.61
N ILE A 40 -11.27 15.34 8.57
CA ILE A 40 -11.18 14.49 9.77
C ILE A 40 -9.84 14.71 10.48
N ILE A 41 -8.73 14.77 9.75
CA ILE A 41 -7.39 15.01 10.33
C ILE A 41 -7.29 16.43 10.91
N SER A 42 -8.03 17.40 10.35
CA SER A 42 -8.05 18.77 10.88
C SER A 42 -8.75 18.88 12.24
N GLN A 43 -9.77 18.04 12.47
CA GLN A 43 -10.53 17.94 13.72
C GLN A 43 -9.75 17.14 14.76
N ASN A 44 -9.14 16.03 14.33
CA ASN A 44 -8.36 15.13 15.18
C ASN A 44 -6.90 15.13 14.71
N PRO A 45 -6.09 16.16 15.06
CA PRO A 45 -4.70 16.21 14.66
C PRO A 45 -3.94 15.04 15.30
N GLY A 46 -3.24 14.30 14.45
CA GLY A 46 -2.42 13.15 14.79
C GLY A 46 -1.60 12.75 13.57
N PHE A 47 -0.73 11.77 13.74
CA PHE A 47 0.08 11.19 12.66
C PHE A 47 0.12 9.68 12.85
N GLU A 48 0.48 8.95 11.79
CA GLU A 48 0.54 7.48 11.83
C GLU A 48 1.68 6.98 12.75
N LEU A 49 1.43 6.94 14.07
CA LEU A 49 2.26 6.23 15.06
C LEU A 49 1.65 4.86 15.46
N GLY A 50 0.44 4.55 14.95
CA GLY A 50 -0.25 3.30 15.25
C GLY A 50 -0.49 3.09 16.75
N THR A 51 -0.31 1.86 17.22
CA THR A 51 -0.47 1.45 18.63
C THR A 51 0.67 1.90 19.54
N LEU A 52 1.69 2.59 19.02
CA LEU A 52 2.91 2.95 19.74
C LEU A 52 2.85 4.34 20.42
N GLY A 53 1.65 4.93 20.55
CA GLY A 53 1.46 6.20 21.27
C GLY A 53 0.87 7.34 20.44
N GLY A 54 0.15 7.04 19.35
CA GLY A 54 -0.64 8.04 18.62
C GLY A 54 -1.90 8.46 19.39
N ASN A 55 -2.53 9.55 18.95
CA ASN A 55 -3.85 9.95 19.45
C ASN A 55 -4.86 8.80 19.21
N PRO A 56 -5.49 8.22 20.24
CA PRO A 56 -6.38 7.07 20.07
C PRO A 56 -7.58 7.40 19.17
N ILE A 57 -8.05 8.64 19.19
CA ILE A 57 -9.14 9.13 18.33
C ILE A 57 -8.68 9.18 16.87
N PHE A 58 -7.44 9.61 16.60
CA PHE A 58 -6.88 9.56 15.24
C PHE A 58 -6.78 8.11 14.74
N PHE A 59 -6.39 7.18 15.62
CA PHE A 59 -6.30 5.77 15.24
C PHE A 59 -7.66 5.22 14.82
N THR A 60 -8.72 5.50 15.57
CA THR A 60 -10.07 5.02 15.29
C THR A 60 -10.73 5.73 14.11
N ASP A 61 -10.51 7.03 13.94
CA ASP A 61 -11.29 7.85 13.02
C ASP A 61 -10.60 8.06 11.67
N ALA A 62 -9.27 7.93 11.62
CA ALA A 62 -8.47 8.21 10.42
C ALA A 62 -7.57 7.04 9.99
N TYR A 63 -7.03 6.24 10.92
CA TYR A 63 -6.02 5.24 10.56
C TYR A 63 -6.59 3.88 10.15
N ILE A 64 -7.45 3.29 10.99
CA ILE A 64 -8.03 1.95 10.76
C ILE A 64 -9.23 1.95 9.83
N VAL A 65 -9.79 3.14 9.57
CA VAL A 65 -10.99 3.26 8.76
C VAL A 65 -10.70 2.91 7.30
N PRO A 66 -11.55 2.07 6.67
CA PRO A 66 -11.26 1.57 5.33
C PRO A 66 -11.31 2.70 4.30
N TRP A 67 -12.20 3.69 4.44
CA TRP A 67 -12.43 4.72 3.41
C TRP A 67 -11.21 5.61 3.16
N PHE A 68 -10.25 5.72 4.09
CA PHE A 68 -8.98 6.43 3.88
C PHE A 68 -8.02 5.66 2.95
N ARG A 69 -8.35 4.41 2.63
CA ARG A 69 -7.54 3.51 1.79
C ARG A 69 -8.09 3.38 0.37
N ILE A 70 -9.16 4.09 0.00
CA ILE A 70 -9.74 4.05 -1.36
C ILE A 70 -8.81 4.68 -2.41
N GLY A 71 -7.98 5.66 -2.04
CA GLY A 71 -7.06 6.34 -2.94
C GLY A 71 -6.12 5.37 -3.69
N PRO A 72 -5.30 4.58 -2.99
CA PRO A 72 -4.48 3.52 -3.58
C PRO A 72 -5.27 2.55 -4.49
N TYR A 73 -6.50 2.21 -4.10
CA TYR A 73 -7.35 1.30 -4.86
C TYR A 73 -7.71 1.88 -6.24
N ILE A 74 -8.10 3.15 -6.29
CA ILE A 74 -8.43 3.84 -7.56
C ILE A 74 -7.19 3.98 -8.44
N VAL A 75 -6.06 4.37 -7.86
CA VAL A 75 -4.79 4.47 -8.60
C VAL A 75 -4.43 3.12 -9.23
N GLY A 76 -4.61 2.02 -8.49
CA GLY A 76 -4.43 0.66 -9.00
C GLY A 76 -5.38 0.28 -10.14
N LEU A 77 -6.66 0.65 -10.06
CA LEU A 77 -7.64 0.42 -11.13
C LEU A 77 -7.27 1.18 -12.42
N LEU A 78 -6.90 2.45 -12.29
CA LEU A 78 -6.44 3.27 -13.42
C LEU A 78 -5.19 2.68 -14.07
N LEU A 79 -4.21 2.28 -13.26
CA LEU A 79 -3.01 1.60 -13.74
C LEU A 79 -3.36 0.29 -14.48
N GLY A 80 -4.24 -0.53 -13.91
CA GLY A 80 -4.70 -1.77 -14.53
C GLY A 80 -5.31 -1.53 -15.91
N TYR A 81 -6.13 -0.48 -16.05
CA TYR A 81 -6.69 -0.07 -17.34
C TYR A 81 -5.62 0.39 -18.34
N ILE A 82 -4.63 1.19 -17.89
CA ILE A 82 -3.51 1.62 -18.75
C ILE A 82 -2.70 0.41 -19.25
N ILE A 83 -2.42 -0.55 -18.37
CA ILE A 83 -1.74 -1.79 -18.72
C ILE A 83 -2.56 -2.61 -19.72
N TYR A 84 -3.88 -2.70 -19.53
CA TYR A 84 -4.79 -3.36 -20.46
C TYR A 84 -4.70 -2.74 -21.86
N LEU A 85 -4.82 -1.42 -21.96
CA LEU A 85 -4.70 -0.71 -23.24
C LEU A 85 -3.36 -0.96 -23.93
N LYS A 86 -2.26 -1.02 -23.17
CA LYS A 86 -0.94 -1.33 -23.72
C LYS A 86 -0.81 -2.78 -24.19
N LYS A 87 -1.38 -3.74 -23.47
CA LYS A 87 -1.36 -5.16 -23.87
C LYS A 87 -2.24 -5.43 -25.10
N THR A 88 -3.36 -4.71 -25.25
CA THR A 88 -4.26 -4.86 -26.40
C THR A 88 -3.81 -4.05 -27.62
N SER A 89 -2.84 -3.14 -27.47
CA SER A 89 -2.31 -2.37 -28.59
C SER A 89 -1.38 -3.22 -29.45
N THR A 90 -1.47 -3.05 -30.78
CA THR A 90 -0.53 -3.64 -31.74
C THR A 90 0.83 -2.92 -31.77
N LYS A 91 0.95 -1.77 -31.09
CA LYS A 91 2.19 -0.98 -31.07
C LYS A 91 3.21 -1.61 -30.12
N PRO A 92 4.51 -1.53 -30.43
CA PRO A 92 5.56 -2.01 -29.54
C PRO A 92 5.49 -1.27 -28.20
N ASN A 93 5.67 -2.00 -27.10
CA ASN A 93 5.64 -1.47 -25.72
C ASN A 93 6.93 -0.73 -25.32
N TYR A 94 7.61 -0.14 -26.30
CA TYR A 94 8.87 0.56 -26.11
C TYR A 94 8.64 1.98 -25.61
N ILE A 95 9.30 2.33 -24.51
CA ILE A 95 9.34 3.69 -23.97
C ILE A 95 10.71 4.27 -24.30
N ASN A 96 10.77 5.54 -24.70
CA ASN A 96 12.03 6.24 -24.92
C ASN A 96 12.92 6.12 -23.66
N PRO A 97 14.18 5.67 -23.76
CA PRO A 97 15.06 5.46 -22.61
C PRO A 97 15.19 6.69 -21.70
N LYS A 98 15.24 7.91 -22.27
CA LYS A 98 15.33 9.15 -21.49
C LYS A 98 14.07 9.37 -20.65
N LEU A 99 12.90 9.12 -21.25
CA LEU A 99 11.62 9.20 -20.54
C LEU A 99 11.51 8.11 -19.48
N ASN A 100 11.95 6.89 -19.76
CA ASN A 100 11.95 5.78 -18.80
C ASN A 100 12.78 6.13 -17.56
N ILE A 101 13.99 6.65 -17.74
CA ILE A 101 14.87 7.07 -16.63
C ILE A 101 14.22 8.22 -15.83
N SER A 102 13.67 9.22 -16.51
CA SER A 102 12.98 10.35 -15.84
C SER A 102 11.81 9.86 -14.96
N LEU A 103 10.99 8.94 -15.48
CA LEU A 103 9.88 8.36 -14.72
C LEU A 103 10.34 7.47 -13.56
N TRP A 104 11.46 6.76 -13.70
CA TRP A 104 12.09 6.03 -12.58
C TRP A 104 12.58 6.96 -11.48
N ILE A 105 13.28 8.04 -11.84
CA ILE A 105 13.76 9.05 -10.88
C ILE A 105 12.56 9.69 -10.18
N PHE A 106 11.52 10.06 -10.93
CA PHE A 106 10.31 10.66 -10.37
C PHE A 106 9.58 9.69 -9.43
N SER A 107 9.45 8.41 -9.82
CA SER A 107 8.86 7.37 -8.98
C SER A 107 9.63 7.19 -7.67
N LEU A 108 10.96 7.05 -7.74
CA LEU A 108 11.82 6.93 -6.57
C LEU A 108 11.76 8.17 -5.69
N PHE A 109 11.72 9.36 -6.30
CA PHE A 109 11.54 10.62 -5.58
C PHE A 109 10.22 10.63 -4.79
N LEU A 110 9.09 10.26 -5.40
CA LEU A 110 7.81 10.20 -4.70
C LEU A 110 7.82 9.19 -3.55
N LEU A 111 8.41 8.01 -3.75
CA LEU A 111 8.53 6.99 -2.72
C LEU A 111 9.40 7.49 -1.55
N CYS A 112 10.59 8.01 -1.83
CA CYS A 112 11.48 8.57 -0.81
C CYS A 112 10.84 9.76 -0.09
N LEU A 113 10.18 10.67 -0.82
CA LEU A 113 9.47 11.81 -0.24
C LEU A 113 8.40 11.34 0.75
N MET A 114 7.69 10.26 0.45
CA MET A 114 6.69 9.73 1.36
C MET A 114 7.31 8.97 2.53
N VAL A 115 8.40 8.21 2.37
CA VAL A 115 9.08 7.54 3.51
C VAL A 115 9.67 8.56 4.48
N PHE A 116 10.51 9.47 3.96
CA PHE A 116 11.26 10.41 4.78
C PHE A 116 10.49 11.68 5.14
N GLY A 117 9.40 11.95 4.41
CA GLY A 117 8.56 13.12 4.63
C GLY A 117 8.05 13.20 6.07
N ASN A 118 7.71 12.08 6.69
CA ASN A 118 7.18 12.05 8.07
C ASN A 118 8.24 12.19 9.18
N TYR A 119 9.53 12.24 8.83
CA TYR A 119 10.63 12.27 9.80
C TYR A 119 10.53 13.37 10.89
N PRO A 120 10.08 14.61 10.60
CA PRO A 120 9.91 15.64 11.63
C PRO A 120 9.01 15.20 12.79
N ASN A 121 7.92 14.48 12.48
CA ASN A 121 6.99 13.97 13.50
C ASN A 121 7.64 12.92 14.43
N PHE A 122 8.70 12.21 13.98
CA PHE A 122 9.43 11.22 14.78
C PHE A 122 10.62 11.81 15.57
N SER A 123 11.16 12.95 15.13
CA SER A 123 12.34 13.59 15.71
C SER A 123 12.01 14.60 16.83
N GLY A 124 10.74 14.66 17.26
CA GLY A 124 10.26 15.62 18.26
C GLY A 124 9.95 17.02 17.68
N ASN A 125 10.21 17.25 16.40
CA ASN A 125 9.91 18.50 15.69
C ASN A 125 8.60 18.36 14.91
N ALA A 126 7.48 18.38 15.63
CA ALA A 126 6.16 18.20 15.05
C ALA A 126 5.92 19.13 13.85
N MET A 127 5.40 18.57 12.76
CA MET A 127 5.08 19.34 11.57
C MET A 127 4.03 20.42 11.89
N LYS A 128 4.09 21.53 11.13
CA LYS A 128 3.01 22.51 11.13
C LYS A 128 1.69 21.81 10.77
N LYS A 129 0.60 22.15 11.47
CA LYS A 129 -0.71 21.50 11.34
C LYS A 129 -1.15 21.32 9.88
N TRP A 130 -1.04 22.35 9.04
CA TRP A 130 -1.44 22.29 7.63
C TRP A 130 -0.57 21.34 6.80
N ILE A 131 0.74 21.25 7.08
CA ILE A 131 1.66 20.31 6.43
C ILE A 131 1.28 18.89 6.80
N ASN A 132 1.03 18.63 8.08
CA ASN A 132 0.62 17.32 8.57
C ASN A 132 -0.71 16.85 7.93
N ILE A 133 -1.71 17.74 7.89
CA ILE A 133 -3.01 17.45 7.23
C ILE A 133 -2.79 17.09 5.76
N THR A 134 -1.97 17.87 5.05
CA THR A 134 -1.70 17.67 3.63
C THR A 134 -0.97 16.36 3.39
N TYR A 135 0.05 16.07 4.20
CA TYR A 135 0.82 14.84 4.13
C TYR A 135 -0.07 13.62 4.41
N GLU A 136 -0.77 13.59 5.54
CA GLU A 136 -1.57 12.42 5.95
C GLU A 136 -2.76 12.12 5.01
N SER A 137 -3.36 13.15 4.42
CA SER A 137 -4.47 13.00 3.46
C SER A 137 -4.03 12.58 2.05
N THR A 138 -2.79 12.87 1.64
CA THR A 138 -2.31 12.60 0.27
C THR A 138 -1.25 11.51 0.19
N ALA A 139 -0.57 11.19 1.29
CA ALA A 139 0.63 10.34 1.28
C ALA A 139 0.37 8.96 0.66
N LYS A 140 -0.76 8.35 1.00
CA LYS A 140 -1.17 7.02 0.49
C LYS A 140 -1.38 7.06 -1.04
N ILE A 141 -1.95 8.14 -1.56
CA ILE A 141 -2.18 8.33 -2.99
C ILE A 141 -0.85 8.55 -3.71
N ILE A 142 -0.02 9.46 -3.21
CA ILE A 142 1.29 9.78 -3.80
C ILE A 142 2.20 8.55 -3.81
N TRP A 143 2.24 7.79 -2.71
CA TRP A 143 2.93 6.52 -2.61
C TRP A 143 2.47 5.52 -3.69
N SER A 144 1.16 5.42 -3.88
CA SER A 144 0.56 4.52 -4.87
C SER A 144 0.88 4.95 -6.30
N ILE A 145 0.95 6.25 -6.58
CA ILE A 145 1.40 6.79 -7.88
C ILE A 145 2.87 6.44 -8.12
N GLY A 146 3.73 6.61 -7.11
CA GLY A 146 5.13 6.20 -7.17
C GLY A 146 5.27 4.71 -7.50
N LEU A 147 4.57 3.85 -6.76
CA LEU A 147 4.53 2.40 -7.01
C LEU A 147 3.94 2.04 -8.38
N SER A 148 2.98 2.81 -8.89
CA SER A 148 2.32 2.52 -10.16
C SER A 148 3.29 2.48 -11.32
N TYR A 149 4.27 3.40 -11.34
CA TYR A 149 5.29 3.37 -12.38
C TYR A 149 6.23 2.17 -12.26
N VAL A 150 6.62 1.79 -11.03
CA VAL A 150 7.40 0.58 -10.78
C VAL A 150 6.67 -0.63 -11.38
N ILE A 151 5.40 -0.81 -11.05
CA ILE A 151 4.59 -1.92 -11.58
C ILE A 151 4.50 -1.83 -13.11
N PHE A 152 4.17 -0.66 -13.66
CA PHE A 152 4.03 -0.43 -15.09
C PHE A 152 5.30 -0.80 -15.87
N ALA A 153 6.47 -0.31 -15.42
CA ALA A 153 7.74 -0.57 -16.07
C ALA A 153 8.08 -2.06 -16.06
N ASN A 154 7.83 -2.77 -14.96
CA ASN A 154 8.09 -4.20 -14.87
C ASN A 154 7.16 -5.03 -15.77
N VAL A 155 5.86 -4.71 -15.79
CA VAL A 155 4.87 -5.43 -16.61
C VAL A 155 5.08 -5.19 -18.11
N THR A 156 5.53 -4.00 -18.50
CA THR A 156 5.77 -3.65 -19.91
C THR A 156 7.15 -4.05 -20.44
N GLY A 157 8.01 -4.63 -19.60
CA GLY A 157 9.37 -5.02 -19.96
C GLY A 157 10.40 -3.89 -19.91
N ASN A 158 10.01 -2.69 -19.46
CA ASN A 158 10.87 -1.51 -19.33
C ASN A 158 11.60 -1.41 -17.98
N GLY A 159 11.48 -2.42 -17.11
CA GLY A 159 12.03 -2.42 -15.74
C GLY A 159 13.49 -2.91 -15.59
N GLY A 160 14.12 -3.42 -16.64
CA GLY A 160 15.54 -3.79 -16.65
C GLY A 160 15.96 -4.70 -15.49
N VAL A 161 16.97 -4.27 -14.72
CA VAL A 161 17.51 -5.02 -13.57
C VAL A 161 16.47 -5.21 -12.46
N ILE A 162 15.66 -4.19 -12.20
CA ILE A 162 14.62 -4.22 -11.15
C ILE A 162 13.60 -5.34 -11.47
N ASN A 163 13.24 -5.50 -12.75
CA ASN A 163 12.35 -6.58 -13.17
C ASN A 163 12.94 -7.96 -12.90
N ARG A 164 14.26 -8.13 -13.08
CA ARG A 164 14.94 -9.40 -12.80
C ARG A 164 14.89 -9.73 -11.31
N ILE A 165 15.09 -8.73 -10.45
CA ILE A 165 15.02 -8.90 -9.00
C ILE A 165 13.58 -9.22 -8.57
N LEU A 166 12.59 -8.44 -9.01
CA LEU A 166 11.19 -8.61 -8.60
C LEU A 166 10.55 -9.89 -9.18
N SER A 167 11.01 -10.36 -10.34
CA SER A 167 10.54 -11.62 -10.94
C SER A 167 11.26 -12.86 -10.42
N TRP A 168 12.13 -12.71 -9.42
CA TRP A 168 12.92 -13.82 -8.91
C TRP A 168 12.05 -14.89 -8.24
N LYS A 169 12.30 -16.17 -8.55
CA LYS A 169 11.52 -17.32 -8.07
C LYS A 169 11.49 -17.44 -6.53
N MET A 170 12.50 -16.90 -5.85
CA MET A 170 12.58 -16.88 -4.39
C MET A 170 11.39 -16.13 -3.74
N TRP A 171 10.80 -15.14 -4.43
CA TRP A 171 9.65 -14.41 -3.93
C TRP A 171 8.35 -15.21 -3.94
N LYS A 172 8.26 -16.30 -4.71
CA LYS A 172 7.02 -17.09 -4.84
C LYS A 172 6.51 -17.66 -3.51
N PRO A 173 7.31 -18.38 -2.68
CA PRO A 173 6.84 -18.85 -1.38
C PRO A 173 6.46 -17.70 -0.45
N LEU A 174 7.25 -16.62 -0.44
CA LEU A 174 6.98 -15.45 0.39
C LEU A 174 5.65 -14.77 0.01
N ALA A 175 5.37 -14.66 -1.28
CA ALA A 175 4.12 -14.10 -1.80
C ALA A 175 2.91 -14.93 -1.37
N LYS A 176 3.00 -16.26 -1.32
CA LYS A 176 1.91 -17.14 -0.87
C LYS A 176 1.55 -16.93 0.59
N ILE A 177 2.55 -16.77 1.47
CA ILE A 177 2.31 -16.58 2.91
C ILE A 177 2.01 -15.13 3.29
N SER A 178 2.24 -14.17 2.39
CA SER A 178 2.15 -12.74 2.68
C SER A 178 0.79 -12.31 3.26
N PHE A 179 -0.31 -12.91 2.79
CA PHE A 179 -1.64 -12.64 3.33
C PHE A 179 -1.80 -13.14 4.76
N SER A 180 -1.41 -14.38 5.04
CA SER A 180 -1.41 -14.95 6.39
C SER A 180 -0.52 -14.15 7.35
N VAL A 181 0.67 -13.72 6.90
CA VAL A 181 1.56 -12.83 7.66
C VAL A 181 0.87 -11.49 7.93
N TYR A 182 0.23 -10.89 6.93
CA TYR A 182 -0.52 -9.64 7.09
C TYR A 182 -1.65 -9.74 8.14
N LEU A 183 -2.30 -10.88 8.29
CA LEU A 183 -3.33 -11.03 9.32
C LEU A 183 -2.73 -11.18 10.72
N ILE A 184 -1.68 -11.99 10.87
CA ILE A 184 -1.17 -12.35 12.20
C ILE A 184 -0.13 -11.37 12.76
N HIS A 185 0.57 -10.61 11.91
CA HIS A 185 1.66 -9.74 12.37
C HIS A 185 1.19 -8.72 13.40
N SER A 186 0.02 -8.11 13.23
CA SER A 186 -0.50 -7.13 14.19
C SER A 186 -0.70 -7.74 15.58
N PHE A 187 -1.14 -9.00 15.65
CA PHE A 187 -1.22 -9.73 16.91
C PHE A 187 0.17 -9.98 17.51
N VAL A 188 1.13 -10.48 16.71
CA VAL A 188 2.53 -10.69 17.15
C VAL A 188 3.14 -9.42 17.71
N LEU A 189 3.04 -8.30 16.97
CA LEU A 189 3.52 -7.00 17.41
C LEU A 189 2.86 -6.54 18.72
N SER A 190 1.54 -6.69 18.84
CA SER A 190 0.82 -6.31 20.06
C SER A 190 1.31 -7.10 21.28
N GLN A 191 1.53 -8.40 21.14
CA GLN A 191 2.01 -9.25 22.22
C GLN A 191 3.42 -8.86 22.66
N VAL A 192 4.34 -8.67 21.69
CA VAL A 192 5.70 -8.22 22.00
C VAL A 192 5.66 -6.90 22.77
N ILE A 193 4.89 -5.91 22.31
CA ILE A 193 4.77 -4.61 22.98
C ILE A 193 4.16 -4.76 24.38
N SER A 194 3.10 -5.56 24.55
CA SER A 194 2.42 -5.75 25.84
C SER A 194 3.29 -6.44 26.89
N THR A 195 4.31 -7.20 26.48
CA THR A 195 5.27 -7.83 27.42
C THR A 195 6.38 -6.90 27.89
N GLU A 196 6.53 -5.72 27.29
CA GLU A 196 7.58 -4.76 27.64
C GLU A 196 7.22 -4.05 28.96
N LEU A 197 7.99 -4.33 30.01
CA LEU A 197 7.77 -3.73 31.34
C LEU A 197 8.57 -2.44 31.56
N ARG A 198 9.42 -2.04 30.60
CA ARG A 198 10.29 -0.87 30.73
C ARG A 198 10.27 -0.02 29.45
N PRO A 199 10.46 1.30 29.57
CA PRO A 199 10.65 2.17 28.42
C PRO A 199 11.84 1.71 27.57
N ILE A 200 11.68 1.81 26.25
CA ILE A 200 12.69 1.40 25.28
C ILE A 200 13.35 2.66 24.72
N PHE A 201 14.67 2.66 24.66
CA PHE A 201 15.41 3.73 24.02
C PHE A 201 15.27 3.62 22.50
N ILE A 202 14.86 4.72 21.87
CA ILE A 202 14.79 4.84 20.41
C ILE A 202 16.21 5.08 19.89
N GLN A 203 16.94 3.98 19.67
CA GLN A 203 18.24 3.97 19.03
C GLN A 203 18.18 3.12 17.76
N ASP A 204 18.88 3.55 16.71
CA ASP A 204 18.82 2.92 15.39
C ASP A 204 19.13 1.41 15.47
N THR A 205 20.18 1.03 16.19
CA THR A 205 20.58 -0.38 16.35
C THR A 205 19.51 -1.21 17.04
N ILE A 206 18.90 -0.69 18.10
CA ILE A 206 17.83 -1.36 18.84
C ILE A 206 16.60 -1.50 17.94
N MET A 207 16.24 -0.46 17.18
CA MET A 207 15.10 -0.49 16.28
C MET A 207 15.29 -1.46 15.12
N VAL A 208 16.50 -1.56 14.54
CA VAL A 208 16.82 -2.56 13.51
C VAL A 208 16.69 -3.97 14.07
N TYR A 209 17.25 -4.23 15.26
CA TYR A 209 17.15 -5.55 15.91
C TYR A 209 15.68 -5.93 16.15
N ARG A 210 14.87 -5.01 16.72
CA ARG A 210 13.45 -5.25 16.96
C ARG A 210 12.66 -5.44 15.67
N PHE A 211 12.96 -4.69 14.62
CA PHE A 211 12.33 -4.87 13.32
C PHE A 211 12.60 -6.28 12.77
N LEU A 212 13.85 -6.72 12.76
CA LEU A 212 14.23 -8.04 12.27
C LEU A 212 13.61 -9.16 13.11
N GLY A 213 13.59 -9.03 14.44
CA GLY A 213 12.94 -9.99 15.34
C GLY A 213 11.44 -10.10 15.10
N ASN A 214 10.73 -8.96 15.04
CA ASN A 214 9.29 -8.94 14.77
C ASN A 214 8.97 -9.47 13.36
N LEU A 215 9.80 -9.17 12.36
CA LEU A 215 9.65 -9.69 11.01
C LEU A 215 9.80 -11.21 11.00
N ALA A 216 10.84 -11.75 11.64
CA ALA A 216 11.07 -13.19 11.71
C ALA A 216 9.91 -13.91 12.42
N LEU A 217 9.47 -13.42 13.58
CA LEU A 217 8.34 -13.98 14.32
C LEU A 217 7.04 -13.94 13.51
N SER A 218 6.77 -12.83 12.83
CA SER A 218 5.58 -12.67 11.99
C SER A 218 5.60 -13.61 10.78
N LEU A 219 6.77 -13.82 10.16
CA LEU A 219 6.93 -14.77 9.05
C LEU A 219 6.70 -16.21 9.51
N ILE A 220 7.24 -16.60 10.66
CA ILE A 220 7.04 -17.93 11.24
C ILE A 220 5.56 -18.14 11.58
N ALA A 221 4.95 -17.21 12.32
CA ALA A 221 3.53 -17.29 12.67
C ALA A 221 2.63 -17.32 11.43
N GLY A 222 2.90 -16.47 10.44
CA GLY A 222 2.13 -16.42 9.19
C GLY A 222 2.29 -17.69 8.36
N TYR A 223 3.46 -18.32 8.37
CA TYR A 223 3.67 -19.62 7.74
C TYR A 223 2.84 -20.73 8.41
N LEU A 224 2.78 -20.76 9.75
CA LEU A 224 1.93 -21.72 10.47
C LEU A 224 0.45 -21.51 10.14
N VAL A 225 -0.03 -20.27 10.17
CA VAL A 225 -1.41 -19.94 9.78
C VAL A 225 -1.71 -20.39 8.35
N HIS A 226 -0.79 -20.14 7.41
CA HIS A 226 -0.95 -20.57 6.02
C HIS A 226 -1.11 -22.09 5.90
N ILE A 227 -0.30 -22.87 6.62
CA ILE A 227 -0.34 -24.34 6.55
C ILE A 227 -1.55 -24.94 7.26
N PHE A 228 -1.89 -24.44 8.45
CA PHE A 228 -2.93 -25.07 9.26
C PHE A 228 -4.34 -24.55 8.94
N ILE A 229 -4.45 -23.37 8.33
CA ILE A 229 -5.75 -22.73 8.08
C ILE A 229 -5.96 -22.51 6.58
N GLU A 230 -5.08 -21.76 5.93
CA GLU A 230 -5.30 -21.33 4.54
C GLU A 230 -5.27 -22.51 3.55
N LEU A 231 -4.28 -23.40 3.66
CA LEU A 231 -4.15 -24.56 2.77
C LEU A 231 -5.30 -25.58 2.92
N PRO A 232 -5.71 -25.99 4.14
CA PRO A 232 -6.86 -26.88 4.31
C PRO A 232 -8.15 -26.25 3.79
N LEU A 233 -8.40 -24.97 4.10
CA LEU A 233 -9.60 -24.28 3.60
C LEU A 233 -9.62 -24.19 2.07
N ALA A 234 -8.49 -23.88 1.44
CA ALA A 234 -8.38 -23.87 -0.02
C ALA A 234 -8.55 -25.28 -0.63
N ALA A 235 -8.16 -26.34 0.10
CA ALA A 235 -8.43 -27.70 -0.31
C ALA A 235 -9.92 -28.03 -0.19
N PHE A 236 -10.58 -27.66 0.92
CA PHE A 236 -12.02 -27.83 1.11
C PHE A 236 -12.85 -27.09 0.06
N GLU A 237 -12.52 -25.83 -0.23
CA GLU A 237 -13.18 -25.03 -1.27
C GLU A 237 -13.14 -25.74 -2.62
N LYS A 238 -11.97 -26.26 -3.01
CA LYS A 238 -11.83 -27.03 -4.27
C LYS A 238 -12.65 -28.31 -4.28
N HIS A 239 -12.96 -28.91 -3.14
CA HIS A 239 -13.80 -30.12 -3.09
C HIS A 239 -15.29 -29.78 -3.13
N ILE A 240 -15.70 -28.64 -2.56
CA ILE A 240 -17.09 -28.18 -2.52
C ILE A 240 -17.53 -27.58 -3.87
N PHE A 241 -16.68 -26.77 -4.51
CA PHE A 241 -17.00 -26.06 -5.75
C PHE A 241 -16.51 -26.77 -7.02
N LYS A 242 -15.98 -27.99 -6.89
CA LYS A 242 -15.91 -28.94 -8.02
C LYS A 242 -17.29 -29.57 -8.21
N SER A 243 -18.24 -28.79 -8.71
CA SER A 243 -19.45 -29.24 -9.38
C SER A 243 -19.56 -28.53 -10.72
#